data_AF-A0A948Z530-F1
#
_entry.id   AF-A0A948Z530-F1
#
_cell.length_a   1.000
_cell.length_b   1.000
_cell.length_c   1.000
_cell.angle_alpha   90.00
_cell.angle_beta   90.00
_cell.angle_gamma   90.00
#
_symmetry.space_group_name_H-M   'P 1'
#
loop_
_entity.id
_entity.type
_entity.pdbx_description
1 polymer ?
#
loop_
_entity_poly.entity_id
_entity_poly.type
_entity_poly.pdbx_seq_one_letter_code
_entity_poly.pdbx_strand_id
1 'polypeptide(L)'
;MFLIAGISPKTVNIDNNPRLCPVCGLAQAYYKRVDHYFNLFFIPLFRVKKGEPFIMCERCERNVNDYGEDYNLWSGKQDIKCNNCGRTINKDFTYCPYCGKQI
;
A
#
# COMPACT_ATOMS: atom_id res chain seq x y z
N MET A 1 -21.43 -5.90 34.03
CA MET A 1 -20.33 -6.51 33.26
C MET A 1 -20.22 -5.77 31.94
N PHE A 2 -19.10 -5.13 31.64
CA PHE A 2 -18.90 -4.42 30.38
C PHE A 2 -18.30 -5.39 29.35
N LEU A 3 -18.99 -5.61 28.23
CA LEU A 3 -18.47 -6.34 27.07
C LEU A 3 -17.86 -5.31 26.11
N ILE A 4 -16.55 -5.39 25.89
CA ILE A 4 -15.85 -4.54 24.91
C ILE A 4 -15.62 -5.39 23.65
N ALA A 5 -16.28 -5.01 22.57
CA ALA A 5 -16.12 -5.61 21.26
C ALA A 5 -15.77 -4.53 20.23
N GLY A 6 -14.98 -4.87 19.21
CA GLY A 6 -14.59 -3.95 18.16
C GLY A 6 -13.99 -4.64 16.95
N ILE A 7 -13.85 -3.91 15.85
CA ILE A 7 -13.14 -4.36 14.64
C ILE A 7 -11.81 -3.65 14.60
N SER A 8 -10.72 -4.38 14.36
CA SER A 8 -9.38 -3.78 14.28
C SER A 8 -8.63 -4.26 13.02
N PRO A 9 -7.87 -3.36 12.36
CA PRO A 9 -7.03 -3.71 11.22
C PRO A 9 -5.77 -4.46 11.67
N LYS A 10 -5.35 -5.46 10.90
CA LYS A 10 -4.11 -6.21 11.07
C LYS A 10 -3.36 -6.29 9.75
N THR A 11 -2.20 -5.64 9.69
CA THR A 11 -1.31 -5.69 8.53
C THR A 11 -0.52 -6.99 8.53
N VAL A 12 -0.54 -7.70 7.40
CA VAL A 12 0.23 -8.92 7.17
C VAL A 12 1.09 -8.76 5.92
N ASN A 13 2.34 -9.21 5.98
CA ASN A 13 3.20 -9.31 4.80
C ASN A 13 2.73 -10.51 3.97
N ILE A 14 2.42 -10.28 2.69
CA ILE A 14 2.08 -11.33 1.75
C ILE A 14 3.34 -11.97 1.20
N ASP A 15 4.35 -11.15 0.94
CA ASP A 15 5.60 -11.55 0.31
C ASP A 15 6.79 -10.87 1.02
N ASN A 16 7.88 -11.61 1.19
CA ASN A 16 9.16 -11.13 1.73
C ASN A 16 10.15 -10.73 0.63
N ASN A 17 9.75 -10.75 -0.65
CA ASN A 17 10.60 -10.26 -1.73
C ASN A 17 10.63 -8.72 -1.76
N PRO A 18 11.79 -8.10 -1.49
CA PRO A 18 11.92 -6.65 -1.52
C PRO A 18 11.79 -6.10 -2.95
N ARG A 19 11.09 -4.98 -3.08
CA ARG A 19 10.91 -4.25 -4.34
C ARG A 19 11.39 -2.82 -4.22
N LEU A 20 11.73 -2.24 -5.37
CA LEU A 20 12.10 -0.82 -5.46
C LEU A 20 10.89 0.05 -5.11
N CYS A 21 11.08 0.96 -4.17
CA CYS A 21 10.08 1.96 -3.80
C CYS A 21 10.01 3.06 -4.88
N PRO A 22 8.84 3.36 -5.45
CA PRO A 22 8.69 4.42 -6.46
C PRO A 22 8.97 5.83 -5.90
N VAL A 23 8.95 6.01 -4.58
CA VAL A 23 9.16 7.30 -3.91
C VAL A 23 10.63 7.53 -3.57
N CYS A 24 11.31 6.55 -2.97
CA CYS A 24 12.70 6.72 -2.49
C CYS A 24 13.76 5.91 -3.25
N GLY A 25 13.36 5.00 -4.15
CA GLY A 25 14.28 4.17 -4.94
C GLY A 25 14.94 3.01 -4.20
N LEU A 26 14.68 2.80 -2.91
CA LEU A 26 15.26 1.69 -2.16
C LEU A 26 14.46 0.39 -2.31
N ALA A 27 15.17 -0.74 -2.33
CA ALA A 27 14.61 -2.09 -2.40
C ALA A 27 14.12 -2.57 -1.02
N GLN A 28 13.09 -1.91 -0.49
CA GLN A 28 12.49 -2.22 0.82
C GLN A 28 10.97 -2.02 0.82
N ALA A 29 10.37 -2.08 -0.37
CA ALA A 29 8.93 -2.07 -0.53
C ALA A 29 8.41 -3.51 -0.64
N TYR A 30 7.40 -3.85 0.16
CA TYR A 30 6.86 -5.21 0.27
C TYR A 30 5.35 -5.20 0.01
N TYR A 31 4.83 -6.32 -0.51
CA TYR A 31 3.39 -6.50 -0.57
C TYR A 31 2.84 -6.81 0.82
N LYS A 32 2.01 -5.91 1.33
CA LYS A 32 1.28 -6.08 2.58
C LYS A 32 -0.21 -6.10 2.30
N ARG A 33 -0.98 -6.56 3.27
CA ARG A 33 -2.44 -6.55 3.22
C ARG A 33 -2.98 -6.27 4.61
N VAL A 34 -4.05 -5.47 4.67
CA VAL A 34 -4.72 -5.13 5.93
C VAL A 34 -6.02 -5.92 6.04
N ASP A 35 -6.00 -6.96 6.87
CA ASP A 35 -7.18 -7.77 7.17
C ASP A 35 -7.86 -7.23 8.43
N HIS A 36 -9.19 -7.21 8.48
CA HIS A 36 -9.93 -6.77 9.66
C HIS A 36 -10.37 -7.97 10.49
N TYR A 37 -10.13 -7.91 11.80
CA TYR A 37 -10.49 -8.94 12.76
C TYR A 37 -11.53 -8.41 13.74
N PHE A 38 -12.45 -9.28 14.13
CA PHE A 38 -13.34 -9.02 15.25
C PHE A 38 -12.61 -9.36 16.54
N ASN A 39 -12.53 -8.37 17.41
CA ASN A 39 -11.89 -8.46 18.72
C ASN A 39 -12.97 -8.44 19.80
N LEU A 40 -12.89 -9.39 20.72
CA LEU A 40 -13.69 -9.41 21.94
C LEU A 40 -12.72 -9.39 23.13
N PHE A 41 -12.83 -8.41 24.02
CA PHE A 41 -11.86 -8.19 25.10
C PHE A 41 -10.40 -8.20 24.60
N PHE A 42 -10.13 -7.53 23.47
CA PHE A 42 -8.80 -7.45 22.84
C PHE A 42 -8.25 -8.75 22.26
N ILE A 43 -8.97 -9.87 22.36
CA ILE A 43 -8.59 -11.13 21.73
C ILE A 43 -9.18 -11.17 20.31
N PRO A 44 -8.35 -11.24 19.25
CA PRO A 44 -8.83 -11.40 17.88
C PRO A 44 -9.41 -12.80 17.70
N LEU A 45 -10.73 -12.90 17.52
CA LEU A 45 -11.43 -14.18 17.43
C LEU A 45 -11.41 -14.75 16.01
N PHE A 46 -11.83 -13.96 15.03
CA PHE A 46 -11.87 -14.38 13.63
C PHE A 46 -11.77 -13.18 12.68
N ARG A 47 -11.30 -13.44 11.48
CA ARG A 47 -11.19 -12.43 10.41
C ARG A 47 -12.57 -12.15 9.82
N VAL A 48 -12.99 -10.89 9.79
CA VAL A 48 -14.27 -10.45 9.23
C VAL A 48 -14.16 -9.92 7.81
N LYS A 49 -13.02 -9.31 7.44
CA LYS A 49 -12.78 -8.77 6.09
C LYS A 49 -11.34 -9.01 5.69
N LYS A 50 -11.13 -9.46 4.46
CA LYS A 50 -9.80 -9.57 3.85
C LYS A 50 -9.54 -8.29 3.07
N GLY A 51 -8.38 -7.66 3.29
CA GLY A 51 -8.00 -6.46 2.54
C GLY A 51 -7.49 -6.79 1.14
N GLU A 52 -7.19 -5.76 0.37
CA GLU A 52 -6.48 -5.91 -0.90
C GLU A 52 -4.96 -5.81 -0.68
N PRO A 53 -4.15 -6.59 -1.40
CA PRO A 53 -2.70 -6.43 -1.42
C PRO A 53 -2.28 -5.05 -1.89
N PHE A 54 -1.36 -4.41 -1.18
CA PHE A 54 -0.75 -3.13 -1.57
C PHE A 54 0.74 -3.13 -1.30
N ILE A 55 1.48 -2.25 -1.97
CA ILE A 55 2.91 -2.07 -1.74
C ILE A 55 3.12 -1.07 -0.62
N MET A 56 3.95 -1.42 0.37
CA MET A 56 4.35 -0.53 1.47
C MET A 56 5.87 -0.52 1.60
N CYS A 57 6.46 0.68 1.66
CA CYS A 57 7.90 0.88 1.87
C CYS A 57 8.18 1.06 3.37
N GLU A 58 9.15 0.32 3.91
CA GLU A 58 9.49 0.38 5.34
C GLU A 58 10.15 1.71 5.74
N ARG A 59 10.92 2.35 4.84
CA ARG A 59 11.54 3.65 5.13
C ARG A 59 10.60 4.83 4.97
N CYS A 60 9.72 4.79 3.97
CA CYS A 60 8.80 5.90 3.74
C CYS A 60 7.60 5.86 4.69
N GLU A 61 7.34 4.69 5.29
CA GLU A 61 6.18 4.36 6.12
C GLU A 61 4.82 4.72 5.47
N ARG A 62 4.81 4.93 4.15
CA ARG A 62 3.63 5.31 3.37
C ARG A 62 3.17 4.15 2.51
N ASN A 63 1.86 3.96 2.47
CA ASN A 63 1.23 3.03 1.55
C ASN A 63 1.18 3.63 0.16
N VAL A 64 1.41 2.80 -0.87
CA VAL A 64 1.12 3.22 -2.25
C VAL A 64 -0.38 3.53 -2.42
N ASN A 65 -1.25 2.98 -1.56
CA ASN A 65 -2.68 3.30 -1.51
C ASN A 65 -3.04 4.62 -0.80
N ASP A 66 -2.14 5.24 -0.02
CA ASP A 66 -2.38 6.61 0.48
C ASP A 66 -2.29 7.64 -0.65
N TYR A 67 -1.71 7.27 -1.79
CA TYR A 67 -1.81 8.04 -3.03
C TYR A 67 -3.11 7.71 -3.80
N GLY A 68 -3.96 6.84 -3.23
CA GLY A 68 -5.03 6.16 -3.92
C GLY A 68 -6.43 6.45 -3.41
N GLU A 69 -6.70 6.63 -2.11
CA GLU A 69 -8.10 6.90 -1.72
C GLU A 69 -8.63 8.27 -2.21
N ASP A 70 -7.74 9.15 -2.68
CA ASP A 70 -8.03 10.36 -3.46
C ASP A 70 -7.97 10.17 -5.01
N TYR A 71 -7.77 8.96 -5.55
CA TYR A 71 -7.54 8.71 -7.00
C TYR A 71 -8.79 8.86 -7.87
N ASN A 72 -9.99 8.74 -7.31
CA ASN A 72 -11.24 8.85 -8.09
C ASN A 72 -11.84 10.26 -8.14
N LEU A 73 -11.34 11.21 -7.32
CA LEU A 73 -11.91 12.57 -7.26
C LEU A 73 -11.07 13.62 -8.03
N TRP A 74 -9.85 13.28 -8.46
CA TRP A 74 -8.94 14.19 -9.17
C TRP A 74 -8.30 13.55 -10.41
N SER A 75 -9.07 12.79 -11.19
CA SER A 75 -8.69 12.40 -12.57
C SER A 75 -8.58 13.65 -13.45
N GLY A 76 -7.42 14.31 -13.40
CA GLY A 76 -7.17 15.51 -14.20
C GLY A 76 -5.80 16.19 -14.04
N LYS A 77 -4.94 15.80 -13.09
CA LYS A 77 -3.67 16.51 -12.90
C LYS A 77 -2.45 15.58 -12.75
N GLN A 78 -1.83 15.34 -13.92
CA GLN A 78 -0.39 15.09 -14.12
C GLN A 78 0.10 13.65 -13.94
N ASP A 79 -0.38 12.76 -14.80
CA ASP A 79 0.36 11.54 -15.08
C ASP A 79 1.50 11.80 -16.08
N ILE A 80 2.68 11.24 -15.81
CA ILE A 80 3.87 11.25 -16.67
C ILE A 80 4.08 9.89 -17.32
N LYS A 81 4.62 9.86 -18.54
CA LYS A 81 5.01 8.60 -19.19
C LYS A 81 6.45 8.25 -18.85
N CYS A 82 6.70 7.01 -18.47
CA CYS A 82 8.07 6.52 -18.30
C CYS A 82 8.78 6.41 -19.64
N ASN A 83 9.91 7.11 -19.78
CA ASN A 83 10.74 7.04 -20.98
C ASN A 83 11.34 5.64 -21.25
N ASN A 84 11.40 4.77 -20.23
CA ASN A 84 12.00 3.46 -20.37
C ASN A 84 11.00 2.34 -20.71
N CYS A 85 9.81 2.34 -20.11
CA CYS A 85 8.82 1.28 -20.33
C CYS A 85 7.51 1.77 -20.98
N GLY A 86 7.37 3.07 -21.22
CA GLY A 86 6.21 3.69 -21.87
C GLY A 86 4.93 3.73 -21.05
N ARG A 87 4.94 3.24 -19.80
CA ARG A 87 3.75 3.21 -18.92
C ARG A 87 3.49 4.59 -18.30
N THR A 88 2.22 4.89 -18.12
CA THR A 88 1.72 6.08 -17.44
C THR A 88 1.84 5.91 -15.93
N ILE A 89 2.39 6.92 -15.25
CA ILE A 89 2.77 6.88 -13.84
C ILE A 89 2.43 8.24 -13.22
N ASN A 90 2.06 8.24 -11.94
CA ASN A 90 1.85 9.48 -11.21
C ASN A 90 3.17 10.28 -11.08
N LYS A 91 3.09 11.61 -11.24
CA LYS A 91 4.22 12.54 -11.07
C LYS A 91 4.84 12.54 -9.66
N ASP A 92 4.09 12.11 -8.64
CA ASP A 92 4.60 11.98 -7.27
C ASP A 92 5.65 10.87 -7.13
N PHE A 93 5.78 10.00 -8.12
CA PHE A 93 6.78 8.95 -8.14
C PHE A 93 8.08 9.43 -8.79
N THR A 94 9.20 9.22 -8.11
CA THR A 94 10.55 9.49 -8.63
C THR A 94 11.06 8.31 -9.47
N TYR A 95 10.61 7.09 -9.16
CA TYR A 95 10.99 5.87 -9.86
C TYR A 95 9.76 5.14 -10.39
N CYS A 96 9.90 4.52 -11.55
CA CYS A 96 8.84 3.78 -12.19
C CYS A 96 8.54 2.49 -11.43
N PRO A 97 7.30 2.28 -10.92
CA PRO A 97 6.95 1.07 -10.17
C PRO A 97 6.94 -0.20 -11.03
N TYR A 98 6.94 -0.06 -12.36
CA TYR A 98 6.88 -1.18 -13.30
C TYR A 98 8.23 -1.64 -13.81
N CYS A 99 9.18 -0.72 -14.04
CA CYS A 99 10.51 -1.06 -14.57
C CYS A 99 11.67 -0.68 -13.64
N GLY A 100 11.42 0.00 -12.52
CA GLY A 100 12.42 0.37 -11.53
C GLY A 100 13.34 1.53 -11.92
N LYS A 101 13.23 2.08 -13.13
CA LYS A 101 14.05 3.23 -13.57
C LYS A 101 13.49 4.56 -13.09
N GLN A 102 14.37 5.53 -12.87
CA GLN A 102 13.99 6.92 -12.57
C GLN A 102 13.23 7.52 -13.76
N ILE A 103 12.19 8.32 -13.47
CA ILE A 103 11.26 8.90 -14.45
C ILE A 103 11.70 10.30 -14.84
#